data_AF-A0A1Y2FEV6-F1
#
_entry.id   AF-A0A1Y2FEV6-F1
#
_cell.length_a   1.000
_cell.length_b   1.000
_cell.length_c   1.000
_cell.angle_alpha   90.00
_cell.angle_beta   90.00
_cell.angle_gamma   90.00
#
_symmetry.space_group_name_H-M   'P 1'
#
loop_
_entity.id
_entity.type
_entity.pdbx_description
1 polymer ?
#
loop_
_entity_poly.entity_id
_entity_poly.type
_entity_poly.pdbx_seq_one_letter_code
_entity_poly.pdbx_strand_id
1 'polypeptide(L)'
;MESLPTELFSQIAFWVRELDVDYSQSTTPRNDWTHSRSLWSLSKTNRAFAGVCKPLIYEFLELHAEQRLQRELFVEEIGPRYGHLVRAFQCTYSPPGGRVSALDSPIQRSHVRTAWTEICAVAPYLKNLRTLFTEYGKGLMVPVAKEMDLIATLNRAGLLAKVTTLDLRAPARRGLLNVERTSAIISFFPALEDLSITHFTRTSMTMDTLYAAPSHQPVMDALQKLPHLRSLSLQGLVLPSNTTFPSHLPPLQHLDLIHSFISIPAAVALTTLVRNSLKTLRLGAWDLDPPSSSSSPTQTSFGHLDDSKSIPSFNLPQLTSLTLRLNAWVPILRAFASSPLREVDLRSIGPLQPNEPSSVEMKEVFNIFKTTLKKVSGFGLEEVRDWRAEVHGIDIELRQ
;
A
#
# COMPACT_ATOMS: atom_id res chain seq x y z
N MET A 1 8.43 35.24 -24.97
CA MET A 1 8.70 34.09 -24.09
C MET A 1 10.17 33.71 -24.05
N GLU A 2 10.97 33.93 -25.10
CA GLU A 2 12.39 33.54 -25.14
C GLU A 2 13.30 34.32 -24.16
N SER A 3 12.82 35.42 -23.59
CA SER A 3 13.53 36.26 -22.62
C SER A 3 13.26 35.90 -21.16
N LEU A 4 12.44 34.89 -20.88
CA LEU A 4 12.13 34.48 -19.51
C LEU A 4 13.28 33.65 -18.91
N PRO A 5 13.65 33.89 -17.63
CA PRO A 5 14.59 33.05 -16.90
C PRO A 5 14.14 31.59 -16.79
N THR A 6 15.11 30.66 -16.76
CA THR A 6 14.88 29.21 -16.61
C THR A 6 14.11 28.86 -15.34
N GLU A 7 14.29 29.64 -14.28
CA GLU A 7 13.60 29.51 -13.00
C GLU A 7 12.09 29.74 -13.17
N LEU A 8 11.68 30.72 -13.99
CA LEU A 8 10.27 30.96 -14.28
C LEU A 8 9.68 29.85 -15.14
N PHE A 9 10.44 29.31 -16.11
CA PHE A 9 10.00 28.12 -16.86
C PHE A 9 9.78 26.91 -15.94
N SER A 10 10.65 26.74 -14.94
CA SER A 10 10.53 25.67 -13.93
C SER A 10 9.29 25.83 -13.08
N GLN A 11 8.97 27.03 -12.62
CA GLN A 11 7.73 27.27 -11.87
C GLN A 11 6.47 27.05 -12.72
N ILE A 12 6.45 27.52 -13.97
CA ILE A 12 5.32 27.29 -14.88
C ILE A 12 5.12 25.79 -15.11
N ALA A 13 6.19 25.04 -15.40
CA ALA A 13 6.10 23.60 -15.59
C ALA A 13 5.63 22.88 -14.32
N PHE A 14 6.08 23.33 -13.14
CA PHE A 14 5.61 22.80 -11.86
C PHE A 14 4.11 23.06 -11.65
N TRP A 15 3.62 24.28 -11.86
CA TRP A 15 2.19 24.60 -11.73
C TRP A 15 1.31 23.82 -12.71
N VAL A 16 1.77 23.65 -13.95
CA VAL A 16 1.04 22.85 -14.95
C VAL A 16 0.96 21.38 -14.55
N ARG A 17 2.02 20.84 -13.92
CA ARG A 17 2.00 19.49 -13.37
C ARG A 17 0.96 19.34 -12.27
N GLU A 18 0.95 20.26 -11.30
CA GLU A 18 0.00 20.23 -10.17
C GLU A 18 -1.46 20.27 -10.67
N LEU A 19 -1.77 21.15 -11.62
CA LEU A 19 -3.11 21.25 -12.21
C LEU A 19 -3.54 19.98 -12.98
N ASP A 20 -2.61 19.33 -13.68
CA ASP A 20 -2.91 18.08 -14.40
C ASP A 20 -3.12 16.89 -13.43
N VAL A 21 -2.45 16.88 -12.28
CA VAL A 21 -2.63 15.84 -11.24
C VAL A 21 -4.05 15.89 -10.67
N ASP A 22 -4.56 17.07 -10.34
CA ASP A 22 -5.93 17.26 -9.82
C ASP A 22 -7.01 16.81 -10.80
N TYR A 23 -6.78 16.95 -12.12
CA TYR A 23 -7.73 16.53 -13.15
C TYR A 23 -7.69 15.02 -13.45
N SER A 24 -6.60 14.33 -13.10
CA SER A 24 -6.36 12.93 -13.46
C SER A 24 -6.99 11.89 -12.52
N GLN A 25 -7.69 12.30 -11.45
CA GLN A 25 -8.43 11.40 -10.55
C GLN A 25 -9.66 10.72 -11.21
N SER A 26 -9.87 10.90 -12.52
CA SER A 26 -10.92 10.19 -13.27
C SER A 26 -10.51 8.76 -13.61
N THR A 27 -11.38 7.82 -13.25
CA THR A 27 -11.24 6.36 -13.10
C THR A 27 -11.02 5.53 -14.38
N THR A 28 -10.26 6.00 -15.38
CA THR A 28 -9.94 5.18 -16.56
C THR A 28 -8.50 5.36 -17.04
N PRO A 29 -7.67 4.31 -17.08
CA PRO A 29 -6.34 4.38 -17.67
C PRO A 29 -6.48 4.45 -19.20
N ARG A 30 -6.23 5.62 -19.78
CA ARG A 30 -6.05 5.78 -21.23
C ARG A 30 -4.58 5.96 -21.52
N ASN A 31 -3.97 4.96 -22.18
CA ASN A 31 -2.79 4.89 -23.07
C ASN A 31 -1.72 6.00 -23.18
N ASP A 32 -1.69 7.00 -22.31
CA ASP A 32 -0.82 8.15 -22.42
C ASP A 32 0.33 8.00 -21.42
N TRP A 33 1.49 7.70 -21.97
CA TRP A 33 2.82 7.77 -21.36
C TRP A 33 3.14 9.08 -20.65
N THR A 34 2.34 10.10 -20.92
CA THR A 34 2.49 11.44 -20.41
C THR A 34 1.50 11.61 -19.29
N HIS A 35 1.99 11.59 -18.04
CA HIS A 35 1.22 12.05 -16.88
C HIS A 35 0.67 13.47 -17.04
N SER A 36 1.18 14.22 -18.02
CA SER A 36 0.71 15.55 -18.35
C SER A 36 0.79 15.81 -19.86
N ARG A 37 -0.37 15.78 -20.53
CA ARG A 37 -0.51 16.22 -21.94
C ARG A 37 -0.12 17.70 -22.10
N SER A 38 -0.37 18.48 -21.04
CA SER A 38 -0.06 19.91 -20.97
C SER A 38 1.46 20.13 -20.99
N LEU A 39 2.23 19.40 -20.17
CA LEU A 39 3.69 19.43 -20.18
C LEU A 39 4.28 18.95 -21.51
N TRP A 40 3.70 17.90 -22.11
CA TRP A 40 4.14 17.45 -23.43
C TRP A 40 3.97 18.54 -24.48
N SER A 41 2.83 19.24 -24.47
CA SER A 41 2.54 20.35 -25.39
C SER A 41 3.49 21.52 -25.16
N LEU A 42 3.75 21.89 -23.89
CA LEU A 42 4.73 22.91 -23.54
C LEU A 42 6.14 22.55 -23.99
N SER A 43 6.54 21.29 -23.84
CA SER A 43 7.86 20.82 -24.27
C SER A 43 8.12 20.97 -25.77
N LYS A 44 7.07 21.13 -26.59
CA LYS A 44 7.17 21.37 -28.04
C LYS A 44 7.29 22.84 -28.42
N THR A 45 7.00 23.76 -27.50
CA THR A 45 6.95 25.21 -27.81
C THR A 45 8.34 25.80 -28.00
N ASN A 46 9.30 25.49 -27.12
CA ASN A 46 10.71 25.86 -27.30
C ASN A 46 11.65 24.90 -26.54
N ARG A 47 12.96 25.01 -26.85
CA ARG A 47 14.01 24.14 -26.29
C ARG A 47 14.22 24.30 -24.77
N ALA A 48 14.08 25.52 -24.23
CA ALA A 48 14.20 25.79 -22.80
C ALA A 48 13.08 25.12 -22.00
N PHE A 49 11.82 25.27 -22.44
CA PHE A 49 10.69 24.52 -21.87
C PHE A 49 10.88 23.02 -22.04
N ALA A 50 11.36 22.55 -23.18
CA ALA A 50 11.66 21.13 -23.37
C ALA A 50 12.66 20.60 -22.33
N GLY A 51 13.69 21.38 -21.99
CA GLY A 51 14.70 21.02 -20.99
C GLY A 51 14.12 20.87 -19.58
N VAL A 52 13.13 21.70 -19.23
CA VAL A 52 12.48 21.69 -17.91
C VAL A 52 11.33 20.68 -17.83
N CYS A 53 10.51 20.57 -18.88
CA CYS A 53 9.33 19.71 -18.89
C CYS A 53 9.69 18.23 -19.01
N LYS A 54 10.71 17.86 -19.81
CA LYS A 54 11.04 16.44 -20.04
C LYS A 54 11.41 15.66 -18.78
N PRO A 55 12.22 16.18 -17.84
CA PRO A 55 12.42 15.54 -16.53
C PRO A 55 11.13 15.27 -15.77
N LEU A 56 10.16 16.20 -15.82
CA LEU A 56 8.87 16.05 -15.14
C LEU A 56 7.96 15.03 -15.84
N ILE A 57 7.97 15.03 -17.17
CA ILE A 57 7.17 14.09 -17.99
C ILE A 57 7.62 12.65 -17.77
N TYR A 58 8.94 12.43 -17.73
CA TYR A 58 9.53 11.09 -17.65
C TYR A 58 9.93 10.67 -16.22
N GLU A 59 9.62 11.47 -15.19
CA GLU A 59 9.93 11.12 -13.80
C GLU A 59 9.24 9.81 -13.38
N PHE A 60 8.00 9.63 -13.84
CA PHE A 60 7.22 8.41 -13.66
C PHE A 60 6.91 7.79 -15.02
N LEU A 61 7.15 6.50 -15.15
CA LEU A 61 6.86 5.72 -16.35
C LEU A 61 5.89 4.58 -16.04
N GLU A 62 4.75 4.55 -16.72
CA GLU A 62 3.85 3.40 -16.71
C GLU A 62 3.97 2.61 -18.02
N LEU A 63 4.11 1.29 -17.91
CA LEU A 63 4.00 0.37 -19.03
C LEU A 63 2.89 -0.64 -18.80
N HIS A 64 1.99 -0.75 -19.78
CA HIS A 64 1.02 -1.84 -19.80
C HIS A 64 1.66 -3.05 -20.48
N ALA A 65 1.80 -4.16 -19.76
CA ALA A 65 2.56 -5.33 -20.22
C ALA A 65 2.06 -5.96 -21.53
N GLU A 66 0.81 -5.67 -21.90
CA GLU A 66 0.19 -6.19 -23.12
C GLU A 66 0.45 -5.32 -24.35
N GLN A 67 0.90 -4.10 -24.15
CA GLN A 67 1.13 -3.15 -25.24
C GLN A 67 2.57 -3.29 -25.75
N ARG A 68 2.79 -4.32 -26.58
CA ARG A 68 4.10 -4.59 -27.19
C ARG A 68 4.70 -3.36 -27.89
N LEU A 69 3.88 -2.64 -28.65
CA LEU A 69 4.26 -1.40 -29.32
C LEU A 69 4.76 -0.35 -28.33
N GLN A 70 4.19 -0.34 -27.12
CA GLN A 70 4.65 0.61 -26.13
C GLN A 70 6.11 0.33 -25.76
N ARG A 71 6.40 -0.90 -25.30
CA ARG A 71 7.76 -1.29 -24.95
C ARG A 71 8.75 -1.05 -26.09
N GLU A 72 8.41 -1.43 -27.33
CA GLU A 72 9.29 -1.24 -28.49
C GLU A 72 9.62 0.23 -28.71
N LEU A 73 8.61 1.10 -28.68
CA LEU A 73 8.81 2.56 -28.75
C LEU A 73 9.71 3.07 -27.60
N PHE A 74 9.55 2.56 -26.38
CA PHE A 74 10.42 2.96 -25.29
C PHE A 74 11.86 2.53 -25.54
N VAL A 75 12.09 1.26 -25.85
CA VAL A 75 13.44 0.71 -26.03
C VAL A 75 14.16 1.39 -27.20
N GLU A 76 13.42 1.70 -28.28
CA GLU A 76 14.00 2.27 -29.50
C GLU A 76 14.19 3.78 -29.42
N GLU A 77 13.24 4.53 -28.84
CA GLU A 77 13.25 5.99 -28.93
C GLU A 77 13.42 6.72 -27.59
N ILE A 78 12.69 6.27 -26.55
CA ILE A 78 12.55 7.03 -25.29
C ILE A 78 13.68 6.67 -24.32
N GLY A 79 13.88 5.38 -24.06
CA GLY A 79 14.84 4.83 -23.10
C GLY A 79 16.26 5.35 -23.30
N PRO A 80 16.84 5.28 -24.51
CA PRO A 80 18.19 5.81 -24.76
C PRO A 80 18.35 7.31 -24.44
N ARG A 81 17.29 8.11 -24.62
CA ARG A 81 17.33 9.57 -24.47
C ARG A 81 16.93 10.04 -23.09
N TYR A 82 15.94 9.39 -22.48
CA TYR A 82 15.23 9.89 -21.30
C TYR A 82 15.08 8.85 -20.19
N GLY A 83 15.47 7.59 -20.39
CA GLY A 83 15.32 6.54 -19.38
C GLY A 83 16.05 6.86 -18.06
N HIS A 84 17.15 7.62 -18.13
CA HIS A 84 17.87 8.10 -16.96
C HIS A 84 17.09 9.12 -16.10
N LEU A 85 16.01 9.70 -16.63
CA LEU A 85 15.12 10.61 -15.90
C LEU A 85 14.06 9.86 -15.08
N VAL A 86 13.83 8.58 -15.40
CA VAL A 86 12.82 7.76 -14.73
C VAL A 86 13.27 7.44 -13.31
N ARG A 87 12.43 7.84 -12.34
CA ARG A 87 12.60 7.58 -10.90
C ARG A 87 11.57 6.61 -10.36
N ALA A 88 10.38 6.61 -10.94
CA ALA A 88 9.31 5.69 -10.59
C ALA A 88 8.87 4.91 -11.85
N PHE A 89 8.70 3.61 -11.69
CA PHE A 89 8.27 2.73 -12.77
C PHE A 89 7.11 1.87 -12.31
N GLN A 90 6.03 1.85 -13.09
CA GLN A 90 4.87 1.01 -12.87
C GLN A 90 4.67 0.10 -14.07
N CYS A 91 4.54 -1.20 -13.82
CA CYS A 91 4.08 -2.13 -14.84
C CYS A 91 2.76 -2.77 -14.42
N THR A 92 1.71 -2.45 -15.17
CA THR A 92 0.35 -2.98 -14.94
C THR A 92 0.03 -4.06 -15.95
N TYR A 93 -0.72 -5.07 -15.49
CA TYR A 93 -1.22 -6.14 -16.33
C TYR A 93 -2.74 -6.06 -16.38
N SER A 94 -3.28 -5.46 -17.44
CA SER A 94 -4.72 -5.42 -17.68
C SER A 94 -5.06 -6.28 -18.89
N PRO A 95 -5.69 -7.47 -18.74
CA PRO A 95 -6.07 -8.31 -19.87
C PRO A 95 -7.02 -7.57 -20.84
N PRO A 96 -6.91 -7.79 -22.16
CA PRO A 96 -7.75 -7.10 -23.12
C PRO A 96 -9.18 -7.60 -22.92
N GLY A 97 -10.12 -6.70 -22.63
CA GLY A 97 -11.55 -7.02 -22.59
C GLY A 97 -12.11 -7.54 -21.26
N GLY A 98 -11.41 -7.38 -20.12
CA GLY A 98 -12.02 -7.50 -18.78
C GLY A 98 -12.55 -8.87 -18.37
N ARG A 99 -12.51 -9.87 -19.25
CA ARG A 99 -12.88 -11.27 -18.98
C ARG A 99 -11.84 -12.17 -19.60
N VAL A 100 -10.88 -12.61 -18.77
CA VAL A 100 -10.14 -13.84 -19.03
C VAL A 100 -11.13 -14.99 -18.87
N SER A 101 -11.92 -15.24 -19.92
CA SER A 101 -12.39 -16.60 -20.22
C SER A 101 -11.15 -17.46 -20.40
N ALA A 102 -11.22 -18.70 -19.91
CA ALA A 102 -10.09 -19.59 -19.73
C ALA A 102 -9.09 -19.57 -20.91
N LEU A 103 -7.80 -19.52 -20.57
CA LEU A 103 -6.67 -19.78 -21.47
C LEU A 103 -6.73 -21.25 -21.93
N ASP A 104 -7.66 -21.54 -22.83
CA ASP A 104 -7.88 -22.88 -23.39
C ASP A 104 -7.02 -23.16 -24.63
N SER A 105 -6.22 -22.20 -25.11
CA SER A 105 -5.27 -22.45 -26.20
C SER A 105 -3.84 -22.65 -25.69
N PRO A 106 -3.20 -23.81 -25.93
CA PRO A 106 -1.79 -24.05 -25.59
C PRO A 106 -0.81 -23.11 -26.31
N ILE A 107 -1.22 -22.48 -27.42
CA ILE A 107 -0.39 -21.53 -28.17
C ILE A 107 -0.28 -20.19 -27.44
N GLN A 108 -1.28 -19.79 -26.63
CA GLN A 108 -1.21 -18.55 -25.84
C GLN A 108 -0.39 -18.72 -24.55
N ARG A 109 -0.13 -19.96 -24.10
CA ARG A 109 0.70 -20.26 -22.92
C ARG A 109 2.19 -20.01 -23.17
N SER A 110 2.66 -20.05 -24.42
CA SER A 110 4.08 -19.87 -24.76
C SER A 110 4.54 -18.40 -24.79
N HIS A 111 3.61 -17.44 -24.74
CA HIS A 111 3.89 -15.99 -24.82
C HIS A 111 3.45 -15.24 -23.56
N VAL A 112 3.41 -15.95 -22.44
CA VAL A 112 3.13 -15.37 -21.12
C VAL A 112 4.27 -14.41 -20.76
N ARG A 113 4.01 -13.11 -20.95
CA ARG A 113 4.86 -12.01 -20.50
C ARG A 113 4.41 -11.61 -19.10
N THR A 114 5.37 -11.53 -18.18
CA THR A 114 5.14 -11.01 -16.83
C THR A 114 5.54 -9.55 -16.75
N ALA A 115 5.03 -8.83 -15.75
CA ALA A 115 5.54 -7.51 -15.40
C ALA A 115 7.08 -7.52 -15.28
N TRP A 116 7.67 -8.56 -14.67
CA TRP A 116 9.12 -8.72 -14.59
C TRP A 116 9.83 -8.88 -15.94
N THR A 117 9.20 -9.52 -16.92
CA THR A 117 9.76 -9.61 -18.28
C THR A 117 9.86 -8.23 -18.92
N GLU A 118 8.82 -7.42 -18.73
CA GLU A 118 8.76 -6.05 -19.25
C GLU A 118 9.74 -5.15 -18.52
N ILE A 119 9.83 -5.25 -17.18
CA ILE A 119 10.84 -4.56 -16.36
C ILE A 119 12.24 -4.91 -16.86
N CYS A 120 12.56 -6.19 -17.09
CA CYS A 120 13.86 -6.63 -17.61
C CYS A 120 14.19 -6.01 -18.97
N ALA A 121 13.21 -5.86 -19.86
CA ALA A 121 13.43 -5.30 -21.19
C ALA A 121 13.82 -3.81 -21.14
N VAL A 122 13.29 -3.06 -20.17
CA VAL A 122 13.55 -1.61 -20.04
C VAL A 122 14.60 -1.26 -19.00
N ALA A 123 14.96 -2.19 -18.11
CA ALA A 123 15.92 -2.02 -17.03
C ALA A 123 17.27 -1.37 -17.44
N PRO A 124 17.87 -1.67 -18.61
CA PRO A 124 19.13 -1.04 -19.01
C PRO A 124 19.08 0.50 -19.07
N TYR A 125 17.88 1.07 -19.23
CA TYR A 125 17.67 2.51 -19.35
C TYR A 125 17.33 3.18 -18.00
N LEU A 126 16.84 2.43 -17.01
CA LEU A 126 16.28 2.94 -15.74
C LEU A 126 17.35 3.22 -14.68
N LYS A 127 18.37 4.02 -15.00
CA LYS A 127 19.58 4.18 -14.17
C LYS A 127 19.35 4.79 -12.78
N ASN A 128 18.28 5.57 -12.63
CA ASN A 128 17.94 6.35 -11.44
C ASN A 128 16.64 5.88 -10.77
N LEU A 129 16.20 4.66 -11.08
CA LEU A 129 14.99 4.08 -10.49
C LEU A 129 15.10 3.99 -8.97
N ARG A 130 14.07 4.48 -8.28
CA ARG A 130 13.90 4.42 -6.82
C ARG A 130 12.60 3.77 -6.40
N THR A 131 11.57 3.90 -7.22
CA THR A 131 10.22 3.40 -6.91
C THR A 131 9.80 2.40 -7.97
N LEU A 132 9.40 1.21 -7.54
CA LEU A 132 8.93 0.14 -8.41
C LEU A 132 7.54 -0.33 -7.99
N PHE A 133 6.58 -0.20 -8.90
CA PHE A 133 5.24 -0.75 -8.77
C PHE A 133 5.11 -1.93 -9.73
N THR A 134 4.73 -3.08 -9.21
CA THR A 134 4.54 -4.29 -10.02
C THR A 134 3.25 -4.99 -9.63
N GLU A 135 2.45 -5.27 -10.65
CA GLU A 135 1.21 -6.04 -10.51
C GLU A 135 1.41 -7.48 -11.00
N TYR A 136 0.98 -8.44 -10.20
CA TYR A 136 0.96 -9.85 -10.59
C TYR A 136 -0.22 -10.13 -11.51
N GLY A 137 0.07 -10.35 -12.78
CA GLY A 137 -0.93 -10.82 -13.73
C GLY A 137 -1.61 -12.12 -13.28
N LYS A 138 -2.94 -12.16 -13.42
CA LYS A 138 -3.77 -13.33 -13.11
C LYS A 138 -3.29 -14.57 -13.87
N GLY A 139 -3.05 -15.68 -13.17
CA GLY A 139 -2.96 -17.02 -13.78
C GLY A 139 -1.77 -17.23 -14.72
N LEU A 140 -0.77 -16.35 -14.71
CA LEU A 140 0.46 -16.58 -15.45
C LEU A 140 1.30 -17.58 -14.66
N MET A 141 1.17 -18.86 -15.05
CA MET A 141 2.02 -19.97 -14.61
C MET A 141 3.45 -19.80 -15.14
N VAL A 142 4.07 -18.63 -14.91
CA VAL A 142 5.51 -18.54 -15.05
C VAL A 142 6.10 -19.38 -13.92
N PRO A 143 6.92 -20.39 -14.24
CA PRO A 143 7.61 -21.16 -13.22
C PRO A 143 8.36 -20.18 -12.30
N VAL A 144 8.22 -20.36 -10.98
CA VAL A 144 8.85 -19.49 -9.98
C VAL A 144 10.35 -19.30 -10.30
N ALA A 145 11.03 -20.37 -10.71
CA ALA A 145 12.42 -20.33 -11.17
C ALA A 145 12.69 -19.27 -12.24
N LYS A 146 11.88 -19.22 -13.31
CA LYS A 146 12.07 -18.27 -14.42
C LYS A 146 11.86 -16.82 -13.97
N GLU A 147 10.93 -16.57 -13.07
CA GLU A 147 10.76 -15.23 -12.51
C GLU A 147 11.94 -14.86 -11.60
N MET A 148 12.38 -15.77 -10.74
CA MET A 148 13.55 -15.53 -9.90
C MET A 148 14.80 -15.27 -10.74
N ASP A 149 14.95 -15.93 -11.89
CA ASP A 149 16.03 -15.66 -12.85
C ASP A 149 15.96 -14.25 -13.44
N LEU A 150 14.76 -13.76 -13.76
CA LEU A 150 14.54 -12.39 -14.23
C LEU A 150 14.92 -11.39 -13.13
N ILE A 151 14.46 -11.61 -11.90
CA ILE A 151 14.75 -10.74 -10.76
C ILE A 151 16.24 -10.76 -10.42
N ALA A 152 16.90 -11.92 -10.45
CA ALA A 152 18.34 -12.05 -10.30
C ALA A 152 19.10 -11.31 -11.42
N THR A 153 18.54 -11.25 -12.62
CA THR A 153 19.12 -10.48 -13.73
C THR A 153 19.01 -8.97 -13.48
N LEU A 154 17.88 -8.49 -12.98
CA LEU A 154 17.72 -7.10 -12.55
C LEU A 154 18.66 -6.73 -11.40
N ASN A 155 18.86 -7.66 -10.46
CA ASN A 155 19.79 -7.47 -9.35
C ASN A 155 21.23 -7.35 -9.84
N ARG A 156 21.65 -8.23 -10.76
CA ARG A 156 22.98 -8.17 -11.40
C ARG A 156 23.20 -6.88 -12.20
N ALA A 157 22.14 -6.32 -12.77
CA ALA A 157 22.17 -5.02 -13.43
C ALA A 157 22.28 -3.83 -12.43
N GLY A 158 22.27 -4.09 -11.12
CA GLY A 158 22.37 -3.08 -10.06
C GLY A 158 21.11 -2.21 -9.92
N LEU A 159 19.99 -2.61 -10.52
CA LEU A 159 18.74 -1.86 -10.48
C LEU A 159 18.08 -1.97 -9.10
N LEU A 160 17.96 -3.21 -8.59
CA LEU A 160 17.17 -3.49 -7.38
C LEU A 160 17.82 -2.94 -6.10
N ALA A 161 19.16 -2.84 -6.06
CA ALA A 161 19.89 -2.26 -4.94
C ALA A 161 19.64 -0.75 -4.73
N LYS A 162 19.07 -0.06 -5.72
CA LYS A 162 18.76 1.38 -5.66
C LYS A 162 17.30 1.67 -5.34
N VAL A 163 16.43 0.66 -5.41
CA VAL A 163 15.01 0.81 -5.18
C VAL A 163 14.76 0.95 -3.69
N THR A 164 14.17 2.08 -3.30
CA THR A 164 13.81 2.43 -1.92
C THR A 164 12.33 2.17 -1.65
N THR A 165 11.50 2.16 -2.68
CA THR A 165 10.05 1.95 -2.56
C THR A 165 9.60 0.82 -3.48
N LEU A 166 8.96 -0.19 -2.92
CA LEU A 166 8.44 -1.34 -3.66
C LEU A 166 6.95 -1.55 -3.34
N ASP A 167 6.13 -1.64 -4.37
CA ASP A 167 4.71 -1.98 -4.26
C ASP A 167 4.42 -3.26 -5.06
N LEU A 168 4.08 -4.32 -4.33
CA LEU A 168 3.73 -5.63 -4.86
C LEU A 168 2.21 -5.79 -4.76
N ARG A 169 1.52 -5.74 -5.90
CA ARG A 169 0.06 -5.88 -5.95
C ARG A 169 -0.34 -7.17 -6.62
N ALA A 170 -1.28 -7.91 -6.02
CA ALA A 170 -2.00 -8.97 -6.73
C ALA A 170 -3.46 -8.57 -6.94
N PRO A 171 -4.10 -8.99 -8.04
CA PRO A 171 -5.50 -8.66 -8.30
C PRO A 171 -6.42 -9.32 -7.28
N ALA A 172 -7.16 -8.48 -6.54
CA ALA A 172 -7.99 -8.77 -5.37
C ALA A 172 -8.89 -10.02 -5.43
N ARG A 173 -9.29 -10.43 -6.63
CA ARG A 173 -10.30 -11.49 -6.82
C ARG A 173 -9.71 -12.86 -7.18
N ARG A 174 -8.47 -12.94 -7.69
CA ARG A 174 -7.95 -14.17 -8.35
C ARG A 174 -6.43 -14.38 -8.34
N GLY A 175 -5.62 -13.44 -7.86
CA GLY A 175 -4.17 -13.62 -7.72
C GLY A 175 -3.78 -13.77 -6.26
N LEU A 176 -3.05 -14.82 -5.91
CA LEU A 176 -2.42 -14.96 -4.60
C LEU A 176 -0.93 -14.70 -4.75
N LEU A 177 -0.41 -13.80 -3.94
CA LEU A 177 1.02 -13.73 -3.70
C LEU A 177 1.41 -14.94 -2.85
N ASN A 178 2.18 -15.86 -3.42
CA ASN A 178 2.74 -16.97 -2.64
C ASN A 178 3.75 -16.38 -1.63
N VAL A 179 3.59 -16.74 -0.35
CA VAL A 179 4.47 -16.32 0.77
C VAL A 179 5.95 -16.54 0.45
N GLU A 180 6.33 -17.72 -0.04
CA GLU A 180 7.72 -18.06 -0.36
C GLU A 180 8.26 -17.18 -1.49
N ARG A 181 7.43 -16.97 -2.51
CA ARG A 181 7.75 -16.13 -3.66
C ARG A 181 7.93 -14.67 -3.23
N THR A 182 7.01 -14.13 -2.43
CA THR A 182 7.10 -12.76 -1.93
C THR A 182 8.32 -12.56 -1.04
N SER A 183 8.60 -13.51 -0.14
CA SER A 183 9.80 -13.53 0.70
C SER A 183 11.08 -13.49 -0.14
N ALA A 184 11.17 -14.35 -1.15
CA ALA A 184 12.31 -14.40 -2.07
C ALA A 184 12.50 -13.06 -2.80
N ILE A 185 11.42 -12.45 -3.27
CA ILE A 185 11.47 -11.18 -4.00
C ILE A 185 11.97 -10.05 -3.13
N ILE A 186 11.42 -9.90 -1.93
CA ILE A 186 11.81 -8.86 -0.97
C ILE A 186 13.33 -8.92 -0.69
N SER A 187 13.89 -10.12 -0.62
CA SER A 187 15.32 -10.31 -0.34
C SER A 187 16.28 -9.71 -1.39
N PHE A 188 15.79 -9.37 -2.59
CA PHE A 188 16.58 -8.70 -3.63
C PHE A 188 16.63 -7.18 -3.50
N PHE A 189 15.93 -6.58 -2.54
CA PHE A 189 15.83 -5.13 -2.38
C PHE A 189 16.41 -4.67 -1.04
N PRO A 190 17.75 -4.65 -0.88
CA PRO A 190 18.38 -4.36 0.42
C PRO A 190 18.21 -2.92 0.90
N ALA A 191 17.89 -1.98 0.00
CA ALA A 191 17.76 -0.56 0.28
C ALA A 191 16.31 -0.10 0.53
N LEU A 192 15.35 -1.03 0.71
CA LEU A 192 13.95 -0.65 0.91
C LEU A 192 13.75 0.18 2.17
N GLU A 193 13.08 1.31 1.97
CA GLU A 193 12.54 2.18 3.01
C GLU A 193 11.02 2.03 3.11
N ASP A 194 10.35 1.79 1.97
CA ASP A 194 8.90 1.63 1.88
C ASP A 194 8.52 0.35 1.15
N LEU A 195 7.70 -0.48 1.78
CA LEU A 195 7.19 -1.73 1.20
C LEU A 195 5.68 -1.81 1.34
N SER A 196 5.00 -1.98 0.21
CA SER A 196 3.57 -2.26 0.13
C SER A 196 3.35 -3.63 -0.49
N ILE A 197 2.54 -4.45 0.18
CA ILE A 197 2.12 -5.75 -0.32
C ILE A 197 0.61 -5.83 -0.21
N THR A 198 -0.06 -5.93 -1.35
CA THR A 198 -1.52 -5.90 -1.43
C THR A 198 -2.06 -7.23 -1.93
N HIS A 199 -3.08 -7.76 -1.25
CA HIS A 199 -3.79 -9.01 -1.54
C HIS A 199 -2.93 -10.27 -1.32
N PHE A 200 -2.37 -10.37 -0.11
CA PHE A 200 -1.55 -11.50 0.33
C PHE A 200 -2.31 -12.84 0.36
N THR A 201 -3.59 -12.84 0.74
CA THR A 201 -4.44 -14.05 0.83
C THR A 201 -5.84 -13.85 0.23
N ARG A 202 -6.55 -14.97 0.01
CA ARG A 202 -7.82 -15.02 -0.72
C ARG A 202 -8.93 -14.41 0.13
N THR A 203 -9.52 -13.31 -0.34
CA THR A 203 -10.70 -12.65 0.26
C THR A 203 -11.97 -13.51 0.28
N SER A 204 -11.97 -14.70 -0.35
CA SER A 204 -13.11 -15.64 -0.37
C SER A 204 -12.87 -16.93 0.43
N MET A 205 -11.94 -16.91 1.39
CA MET A 205 -11.75 -18.05 2.30
C MET A 205 -12.96 -18.16 3.23
N THR A 206 -13.56 -19.36 3.31
CA THR A 206 -14.46 -19.70 4.40
C THR A 206 -13.67 -19.66 5.71
N MET A 207 -14.33 -19.40 6.85
CA MET A 207 -13.66 -19.35 8.17
C MET A 207 -12.72 -20.54 8.39
N ASP A 208 -13.15 -21.75 8.01
CA ASP A 208 -12.37 -22.99 8.14
C ASP A 208 -11.05 -22.97 7.34
N THR A 209 -10.96 -22.20 6.26
CA THR A 209 -9.75 -22.08 5.43
C THR A 209 -8.81 -20.95 5.87
N LEU A 210 -9.28 -20.00 6.68
CA LEU A 210 -8.42 -18.97 7.29
C LEU A 210 -7.48 -19.55 8.34
N TYR A 211 -7.94 -20.54 9.11
CA TYR A 211 -7.15 -21.23 10.14
C TYR A 211 -6.17 -22.26 9.56
N ALA A 212 -6.35 -22.67 8.30
CA ALA A 212 -5.42 -23.50 7.55
C ALA A 212 -4.47 -22.68 6.65
N ALA A 213 -4.46 -21.35 6.79
CA ALA A 213 -3.62 -20.48 5.96
C ALA A 213 -2.13 -20.82 6.12
N PRO A 214 -1.33 -20.74 5.04
CA PRO A 214 0.10 -20.97 5.09
C PRO A 214 0.77 -20.00 6.07
N SER A 215 1.81 -20.48 6.75
CA SER A 215 2.60 -19.65 7.66
C SER A 215 3.16 -18.43 6.92
N HIS A 216 2.95 -17.25 7.47
CA HIS A 216 3.48 -15.98 6.96
C HIS A 216 4.93 -15.75 7.39
N GLN A 217 5.53 -16.69 8.14
CA GLN A 217 6.87 -16.60 8.70
C GLN A 217 7.96 -16.28 7.66
N PRO A 218 7.99 -16.88 6.45
CA PRO A 218 9.04 -16.56 5.47
C PRO A 218 9.07 -15.08 5.07
N VAL A 219 7.91 -14.43 5.00
CA VAL A 219 7.86 -12.98 4.70
C VAL A 219 8.32 -12.18 5.90
N MET A 220 7.88 -12.54 7.12
CA MET A 220 8.35 -11.88 8.34
C MET A 220 9.88 -11.98 8.50
N ASP A 221 10.47 -13.14 8.21
CA ASP A 221 11.92 -13.36 8.24
C ASP A 221 12.66 -12.55 7.18
N ALA A 222 12.05 -12.33 6.01
CA ALA A 222 12.62 -11.46 4.97
C ALA A 222 12.58 -9.99 5.42
N LEU A 223 11.50 -9.53 6.06
CA LEU A 223 11.38 -8.17 6.57
C LEU A 223 12.45 -7.84 7.62
N GLN A 224 12.86 -8.81 8.45
CA GLN A 224 13.95 -8.62 9.42
C GLN A 224 15.27 -8.20 8.75
N LYS A 225 15.49 -8.60 7.50
CA LYS A 225 16.74 -8.38 6.76
C LYS A 225 16.78 -7.03 6.06
N LEU A 226 15.77 -6.17 6.24
CA LEU A 226 15.67 -4.85 5.62
C LEU A 226 16.00 -3.74 6.64
N PRO A 227 17.28 -3.38 6.83
CA PRO A 227 17.70 -2.49 7.92
C PRO A 227 17.17 -1.06 7.78
N HIS A 228 16.77 -0.65 6.57
CA HIS A 228 16.31 0.70 6.27
C HIS A 228 14.79 0.82 6.19
N LEU A 229 14.05 -0.27 6.38
CA LEU A 229 12.60 -0.27 6.22
C LEU A 229 11.96 0.62 7.31
N ARG A 230 11.17 1.60 6.86
CA ARG A 230 10.48 2.60 7.70
C ARG A 230 8.96 2.52 7.54
N SER A 231 8.48 2.17 6.36
CA SER A 231 7.06 2.05 6.05
C SER A 231 6.73 0.66 5.56
N LEU A 232 5.73 0.04 6.19
CA LEU A 232 5.25 -1.30 5.82
C LEU A 232 3.73 -1.30 5.71
N SER A 233 3.23 -1.67 4.54
CA SER A 233 1.82 -1.92 4.29
C SER A 233 1.62 -3.38 3.91
N LEU A 234 0.83 -4.11 4.71
CA LEU A 234 0.47 -5.50 4.47
C LEU A 234 -1.06 -5.59 4.42
N GLN A 235 -1.62 -5.55 3.21
CA GLN A 235 -3.06 -5.64 3.00
C GLN A 235 -3.47 -7.05 2.54
N GLY A 236 -4.56 -7.57 3.11
CA GLY A 236 -5.02 -8.94 2.86
C GLY A 236 -4.16 -10.00 3.55
N LEU A 237 -3.44 -9.62 4.60
CA LEU A 237 -2.68 -10.52 5.46
C LEU A 237 -3.63 -11.26 6.41
N VAL A 238 -3.36 -12.53 6.74
CA VAL A 238 -4.14 -13.30 7.73
C VAL A 238 -3.22 -13.72 8.86
N LEU A 239 -3.39 -13.12 10.04
CA LEU A 239 -2.59 -13.40 11.24
C LEU A 239 -3.50 -13.92 12.38
N PRO A 240 -3.72 -15.25 12.47
CA PRO A 240 -4.43 -15.85 13.59
C PRO A 240 -3.67 -15.67 14.93
N SER A 241 -4.34 -15.96 16.05
CA SER A 241 -3.78 -15.74 17.40
C SER A 241 -2.54 -16.57 17.72
N ASN A 242 -2.34 -17.70 17.03
CA ASN A 242 -1.17 -18.57 17.13
C ASN A 242 -0.03 -18.19 16.15
N THR A 243 -0.10 -17.02 15.52
CA THR A 243 0.95 -16.58 14.59
C THR A 243 2.28 -16.41 15.32
N THR A 244 3.32 -17.05 14.81
CA THR A 244 4.69 -16.81 15.24
C THR A 244 5.21 -15.53 14.61
N PHE A 245 5.85 -14.71 15.43
CA PHE A 245 6.52 -13.49 14.98
C PHE A 245 8.03 -13.66 15.12
N PRO A 246 8.79 -12.96 14.29
CA PRO A 246 10.23 -13.08 14.35
C PRO A 246 10.77 -12.27 15.54
N SER A 247 12.02 -12.47 15.93
CA SER A 247 12.57 -11.93 17.19
C SER A 247 12.66 -10.39 17.26
N HIS A 248 12.68 -9.74 16.09
CA HIS A 248 12.73 -8.29 15.94
C HIS A 248 12.19 -7.89 14.57
N LEU A 249 11.83 -6.62 14.39
CA LEU A 249 11.62 -6.01 13.07
C LEU A 249 12.49 -4.76 12.97
N PRO A 250 12.76 -4.24 11.75
CA PRO A 250 13.35 -2.93 11.57
C PRO A 250 12.53 -1.87 12.32
N PRO A 251 13.15 -0.73 12.70
CA PRO A 251 12.45 0.35 13.42
C PRO A 251 11.45 1.06 12.51
N LEU A 252 10.30 0.43 12.27
CA LEU A 252 9.22 0.94 11.44
C LEU A 252 8.64 2.21 12.06
N GLN A 253 8.43 3.23 11.22
CA GLN A 253 7.72 4.47 11.55
C GLN A 253 6.25 4.41 11.15
N HIS A 254 5.93 3.68 10.08
CA HIS A 254 4.57 3.53 9.56
C HIS A 254 4.22 2.06 9.38
N LEU A 255 3.07 1.65 9.92
CA LEU A 255 2.54 0.29 9.77
C LEU A 255 1.07 0.37 9.35
N ASP A 256 0.78 -0.15 8.16
CA ASP A 256 -0.57 -0.24 7.61
C ASP A 256 -1.00 -1.71 7.48
N LEU A 257 -2.05 -2.04 8.22
CA LEU A 257 -2.68 -3.36 8.26
C LEU A 257 -4.18 -3.24 7.97
N ILE A 258 -4.61 -2.18 7.29
CA ILE A 258 -5.99 -2.08 6.82
C ILE A 258 -6.25 -3.22 5.82
N HIS A 259 -7.47 -3.78 5.87
CA HIS A 259 -7.89 -4.91 5.04
C HIS A 259 -7.14 -6.22 5.31
N SER A 260 -6.61 -6.39 6.52
CA SER A 260 -5.96 -7.63 6.95
C SER A 260 -6.74 -8.27 8.08
N PHE A 261 -6.88 -9.60 8.05
CA PHE A 261 -7.55 -10.37 9.08
C PHE A 261 -6.55 -10.69 10.19
N ILE A 262 -6.52 -9.85 11.22
CA ILE A 262 -5.55 -9.95 12.31
C ILE A 262 -6.28 -10.08 13.64
N SER A 263 -5.93 -11.11 14.41
CA SER A 263 -6.43 -11.25 15.79
C SER A 263 -5.79 -10.21 16.73
N ILE A 264 -6.48 -9.81 17.81
CA ILE A 264 -5.94 -8.86 18.79
C ILE A 264 -4.57 -9.31 19.36
N PRO A 265 -4.38 -10.57 19.80
CA PRO A 265 -3.09 -11.02 20.30
C PRO A 265 -1.97 -10.87 19.26
N ALA A 266 -2.26 -11.19 17.99
CA ALA A 266 -1.30 -11.05 16.90
C ALA A 266 -0.95 -9.58 16.62
N ALA A 267 -1.95 -8.67 16.65
CA ALA A 267 -1.71 -7.23 16.50
C ALA A 267 -0.84 -6.67 17.63
N VAL A 268 -1.08 -7.09 18.88
CA VAL A 268 -0.27 -6.67 20.04
C VAL A 268 1.15 -7.22 19.93
N ALA A 269 1.32 -8.50 19.57
CA ALA A 269 2.63 -9.10 19.37
C ALA A 269 3.43 -8.37 18.28
N LEU A 270 2.81 -8.10 17.12
CA LEU A 270 3.45 -7.38 16.02
C LEU A 270 3.85 -5.96 16.40
N THR A 271 2.95 -5.20 17.02
CA THR A 271 3.21 -3.82 17.42
C THR A 271 4.24 -3.72 18.56
N THR A 272 4.36 -4.75 19.40
CA THR A 272 5.42 -4.85 20.42
C THR A 272 6.81 -4.86 19.79
N LEU A 273 6.99 -5.49 18.62
CA LEU A 273 8.28 -5.54 17.92
C LEU A 273 8.75 -4.17 17.42
N VAL A 274 7.82 -3.24 17.18
CA VAL A 274 8.08 -1.89 16.65
C VAL A 274 7.70 -0.78 17.63
N ARG A 275 7.50 -1.14 18.90
CA ARG A 275 6.96 -0.27 19.96
C ARG A 275 7.65 1.08 20.06
N ASN A 276 8.98 1.10 19.96
CA ASN A 276 9.79 2.29 20.23
C ASN A 276 10.03 3.17 19.00
N SER A 277 9.54 2.80 17.82
CA SER A 277 9.77 3.53 16.57
C SER A 277 8.48 3.96 15.86
N LEU A 278 7.36 3.29 16.14
CA LEU A 278 6.13 3.45 15.38
C LEU A 278 5.46 4.79 15.66
N LYS A 279 5.25 5.59 14.60
CA LYS A 279 4.62 6.92 14.63
C LYS A 279 3.21 6.92 14.07
N THR A 280 2.97 6.11 13.04
CA THR A 280 1.66 5.94 12.40
C THR A 280 1.26 4.48 12.39
N LEU A 281 0.03 4.20 12.82
CA LEU A 281 -0.55 2.87 12.81
C LEU A 281 -1.93 2.91 12.17
N ARG A 282 -2.16 2.05 11.18
CA ARG A 282 -3.46 1.88 10.53
C ARG A 282 -3.91 0.43 10.68
N LEU A 283 -5.07 0.24 11.28
CA LEU A 283 -5.64 -1.09 11.55
C LEU A 283 -7.05 -1.17 10.96
N GLY A 284 -7.40 -2.30 10.36
CA GLY A 284 -8.79 -2.53 9.95
C GLY A 284 -9.15 -3.99 9.73
N ALA A 285 -10.44 -4.29 9.87
CA ALA A 285 -11.06 -5.63 9.74
C ALA A 285 -10.51 -6.69 10.71
N TRP A 286 -11.00 -6.69 11.95
CA TRP A 286 -10.71 -7.76 12.91
C TRP A 286 -11.78 -8.84 12.88
N ASP A 287 -11.34 -10.09 13.03
CA ASP A 287 -12.19 -11.17 13.47
C ASP A 287 -11.90 -11.42 14.97
N LEU A 288 -12.93 -11.31 15.79
CA LEU A 288 -12.86 -11.49 17.24
C LEU A 288 -13.21 -12.94 17.55
N ASP A 289 -12.21 -13.82 17.41
CA ASP A 289 -12.30 -15.26 17.64
C ASP A 289 -13.33 -15.99 16.74
N PRO A 290 -13.09 -17.27 16.38
CA PRO A 290 -14.13 -18.06 15.75
C PRO A 290 -15.30 -18.22 16.73
N PRO A 291 -16.57 -18.27 16.25
CA PRO A 291 -17.68 -18.62 17.12
C PRO A 291 -17.36 -19.97 17.76
N SER A 292 -17.28 -20.00 19.09
CA SER A 292 -17.18 -21.24 19.85
C SER A 292 -18.31 -22.16 19.41
N SER A 293 -17.94 -23.27 18.78
CA SER A 293 -18.79 -24.33 18.24
C SER A 293 -20.13 -24.49 18.98
N SER A 294 -21.23 -23.95 18.44
CA SER A 294 -22.61 -24.41 18.78
C SER A 294 -23.78 -23.70 18.08
N SER A 295 -23.62 -22.70 17.22
CA SER A 295 -24.78 -22.11 16.52
C SER A 295 -24.52 -21.77 15.06
N SER A 296 -25.54 -22.02 14.24
CA SER A 296 -25.55 -22.05 12.78
C SER A 296 -25.00 -20.79 12.09
N PRO A 297 -24.35 -20.91 10.92
CA PRO A 297 -23.72 -19.81 10.21
C PRO A 297 -24.75 -19.08 9.35
N THR A 298 -25.65 -18.33 9.98
CA THR A 298 -26.55 -17.40 9.26
C THR A 298 -26.61 -16.07 9.98
N GLN A 299 -25.46 -15.43 10.12
CA GLN A 299 -25.28 -13.99 10.26
C GLN A 299 -23.78 -13.74 10.37
N THR A 300 -23.22 -12.93 9.46
CA THR A 300 -21.90 -12.34 9.58
C THR A 300 -21.94 -11.32 10.73
N SER A 301 -21.88 -11.80 11.95
CA SER A 301 -21.62 -10.97 13.12
C SER A 301 -20.15 -10.58 13.08
N PHE A 302 -19.83 -9.45 12.45
CA PHE A 302 -18.58 -8.75 12.74
C PHE A 302 -18.58 -8.46 14.25
N GLY A 303 -17.70 -9.15 14.97
CA GLY A 303 -17.85 -9.47 16.39
C GLY A 303 -18.27 -8.29 17.28
N HIS A 304 -19.31 -8.53 18.08
CA HIS A 304 -19.49 -7.82 19.34
C HIS A 304 -18.29 -8.18 20.22
N LEU A 305 -17.47 -7.19 20.57
CA LEU A 305 -16.56 -7.32 21.70
C LEU A 305 -17.41 -7.59 22.93
N ASP A 306 -17.25 -8.78 23.52
CA ASP A 306 -17.81 -9.08 24.82
C ASP A 306 -17.11 -8.12 25.81
N ASP A 307 -17.86 -7.17 26.38
CA ASP A 307 -17.33 -6.11 27.29
C ASP A 307 -16.55 -6.68 28.49
N SER A 308 -16.69 -7.98 28.74
CA SER A 308 -15.99 -8.75 29.77
C SER A 308 -14.53 -9.11 29.45
N LYS A 309 -14.10 -9.10 28.18
CA LYS A 309 -12.71 -9.41 27.78
C LYS A 309 -11.88 -8.12 27.67
N SER A 310 -10.98 -7.89 28.62
CA SER A 310 -10.06 -6.75 28.58
C SER A 310 -9.10 -6.85 27.38
N ILE A 311 -9.16 -5.86 26.48
CA ILE A 311 -8.17 -5.75 25.39
C ILE A 311 -6.81 -5.34 25.97
N PRO A 312 -5.72 -6.05 25.65
CA PRO A 312 -4.38 -5.67 26.10
C PRO A 312 -3.97 -4.30 25.54
N SER A 313 -3.31 -3.50 26.38
CA SER A 313 -2.80 -2.18 25.99
C SER A 313 -1.70 -2.30 24.93
N PHE A 314 -1.77 -1.50 23.87
CA PHE A 314 -0.75 -1.46 22.81
C PHE A 314 0.53 -0.72 23.23
N ASN A 315 0.45 0.22 24.18
CA ASN A 315 1.59 0.94 24.78
C ASN A 315 2.67 1.36 23.77
N LEU A 316 2.31 2.25 22.83
CA LEU A 316 3.19 2.72 21.77
C LEU A 316 3.62 4.17 22.07
N PRO A 317 4.79 4.40 22.70
CA PRO A 317 5.18 5.71 23.23
C PRO A 317 5.55 6.74 22.15
N GLN A 318 5.72 6.35 20.89
CA GLN A 318 6.00 7.26 19.77
C GLN A 318 4.80 7.44 18.82
N LEU A 319 3.68 6.76 19.09
CA LEU A 319 2.53 6.75 18.19
C LEU A 319 1.78 8.08 18.27
N THR A 320 1.74 8.78 17.14
CA THR A 320 1.11 10.11 17.00
C THR A 320 -0.11 10.08 16.09
N SER A 321 -0.23 9.13 15.17
CA SER A 321 -1.35 9.02 14.24
C SER A 321 -1.91 7.60 14.23
N LEU A 322 -3.22 7.47 14.43
CA LEU A 322 -3.93 6.19 14.50
C LEU A 322 -5.13 6.21 13.56
N THR A 323 -5.19 5.28 12.60
CA THR A 323 -6.39 5.01 11.81
C THR A 323 -7.02 3.69 12.22
N LEU A 324 -8.30 3.70 12.58
CA LEU A 324 -9.07 2.50 12.90
C LEU A 324 -10.24 2.35 11.92
N ARG A 325 -10.24 1.26 11.16
CA ARG A 325 -11.32 0.90 10.25
C ARG A 325 -12.06 -0.34 10.77
N LEU A 326 -13.09 -0.16 11.57
CA LEU A 326 -13.80 -1.24 12.29
C LEU A 326 -15.14 -0.73 12.87
N ASN A 327 -15.97 -1.61 13.44
CA ASN A 327 -17.28 -1.22 14.00
C ASN A 327 -17.30 -1.06 15.53
N ALA A 328 -16.27 -1.52 16.25
CA ALA A 328 -16.19 -1.46 17.72
C ALA A 328 -15.02 -0.57 18.21
N TRP A 329 -15.10 0.74 17.98
CA TRP A 329 -13.97 1.66 18.24
C TRP A 329 -13.59 1.80 19.71
N VAL A 330 -14.58 1.88 20.61
CA VAL A 330 -14.34 2.32 22.00
C VAL A 330 -13.39 1.40 22.77
N PRO A 331 -13.61 0.07 22.85
CA PRO A 331 -12.70 -0.81 23.60
C PRO A 331 -11.27 -0.76 23.07
N ILE A 332 -11.13 -0.60 21.75
CA ILE A 332 -9.85 -0.58 21.05
C ILE A 332 -9.12 0.71 21.30
N LEU A 333 -9.80 1.84 21.17
CA LEU A 333 -9.23 3.15 21.40
C LEU A 333 -8.73 3.28 22.84
N ARG A 334 -9.43 2.69 23.83
CA ARG A 334 -8.96 2.59 25.22
C ARG A 334 -7.61 1.86 25.33
N ALA A 335 -7.35 0.86 24.51
CA ALA A 335 -6.07 0.14 24.48
C ALA A 335 -4.88 1.00 24.00
N PHE A 336 -5.15 2.15 23.37
CA PHE A 336 -4.15 3.16 22.97
C PHE A 336 -4.09 4.38 23.89
N ALA A 337 -4.78 4.37 25.04
CA ALA A 337 -4.83 5.53 25.95
C ALA A 337 -3.47 5.96 26.55
N SER A 338 -2.44 5.12 26.42
CA SER A 338 -1.06 5.41 26.83
C SER A 338 -0.18 5.98 25.72
N SER A 339 -0.64 5.97 24.46
CA SER A 339 0.09 6.49 23.31
C SER A 339 -0.10 7.99 23.14
N PRO A 340 0.92 8.76 22.69
CA PRO A 340 0.81 10.21 22.55
C PRO A 340 0.10 10.64 21.25
N LEU A 341 -1.14 10.18 21.07
CA LEU A 341 -1.93 10.41 19.86
C LEU A 341 -2.20 11.90 19.64
N ARG A 342 -1.95 12.36 18.42
CA ARG A 342 -2.25 13.71 17.90
C ARG A 342 -3.35 13.67 16.85
N GLU A 343 -3.44 12.57 16.11
CA GLU A 343 -4.40 12.36 15.04
C GLU A 343 -5.08 11.00 15.22
N VAL A 344 -6.40 10.96 15.08
CA VAL A 344 -7.20 9.74 15.10
C VAL A 344 -8.22 9.80 13.96
N ASP A 345 -8.13 8.86 13.02
CA ASP A 345 -9.10 8.66 11.92
C ASP A 345 -9.91 7.39 12.20
N LEU A 346 -11.23 7.53 12.34
CA LEU A 346 -12.15 6.43 12.61
C LEU A 346 -13.09 6.23 11.42
N ARG A 347 -13.15 4.99 10.92
CA ARG A 347 -13.99 4.62 9.78
C ARG A 347 -14.72 3.31 10.04
N SER A 348 -15.99 3.23 9.66
CA SER A 348 -16.80 2.01 9.80
C SER A 348 -16.57 1.02 8.64
N ILE A 349 -16.75 -0.29 8.89
CA ILE A 349 -16.72 -1.35 7.86
C ILE A 349 -18.08 -2.04 7.79
N GLY A 350 -18.78 -1.92 6.65
CA GLY A 350 -19.97 -2.71 6.34
C GLY A 350 -21.11 -1.88 5.74
N PRO A 351 -22.16 -2.54 5.21
CA PRO A 351 -23.38 -1.85 4.81
C PRO A 351 -24.03 -1.20 6.04
N LEU A 352 -24.62 -0.02 5.84
CA LEU A 352 -25.43 0.74 6.79
C LEU A 352 -26.27 -0.19 7.68
N GLN A 353 -25.78 -0.56 8.85
CA GLN A 353 -26.68 -1.00 9.91
C GLN A 353 -27.35 0.26 10.45
N PRO A 354 -28.66 0.25 10.71
CA PRO A 354 -29.44 1.44 11.07
C PRO A 354 -29.11 2.02 12.45
N ASN A 355 -28.06 1.52 13.11
CA ASN A 355 -27.55 2.06 14.34
C ASN A 355 -26.32 2.90 14.00
N GLU A 356 -26.53 4.21 13.80
CA GLU A 356 -25.47 5.20 13.92
C GLU A 356 -24.64 4.88 15.18
N PRO A 357 -23.30 5.07 15.18
CA PRO A 357 -22.56 5.02 16.44
C PRO A 357 -23.26 6.01 17.36
N SER A 358 -23.73 5.50 18.50
CA SER A 358 -24.63 6.28 19.33
C SER A 358 -23.93 7.58 19.71
N SER A 359 -24.66 8.69 19.86
CA SER A 359 -24.08 9.93 20.36
C SER A 359 -23.30 9.74 21.69
N VAL A 360 -23.59 8.67 22.42
CA VAL A 360 -22.89 8.20 23.61
C VAL A 360 -21.51 7.61 23.26
N GLU A 361 -21.40 6.71 22.28
CA GLU A 361 -20.11 6.16 21.82
C GLU A 361 -19.19 7.25 21.26
N MET A 362 -19.74 8.18 20.48
CA MET A 362 -18.94 9.31 19.95
C MET A 362 -18.46 10.25 21.05
N LYS A 363 -19.29 10.53 22.06
CA LYS A 363 -18.86 11.27 23.27
C LYS A 363 -17.76 10.53 24.02
N GLU A 364 -17.85 9.21 24.09
CA GLU A 364 -16.86 8.40 24.78
C GLU A 364 -15.53 8.35 24.03
N VAL A 365 -15.55 8.13 22.72
CA VAL A 365 -14.39 8.26 21.83
C VAL A 365 -13.71 9.61 22.03
N PHE A 366 -14.50 10.69 22.01
CA PHE A 366 -14.00 12.04 22.24
C PHE A 366 -13.38 12.20 23.63
N ASN A 367 -13.98 11.66 24.68
CA ASN A 367 -13.46 11.74 26.05
C ASN A 367 -12.14 10.98 26.20
N ILE A 368 -12.00 9.80 25.58
CA ILE A 368 -10.75 9.02 25.57
C ILE A 368 -9.66 9.85 24.89
N PHE A 369 -9.94 10.35 23.69
CA PHE A 369 -8.97 11.14 22.92
C PHE A 369 -8.56 12.44 23.64
N LYS A 370 -9.53 13.18 24.19
CA LYS A 370 -9.29 14.38 24.99
C LYS A 370 -8.40 14.13 26.20
N THR A 371 -8.57 12.97 26.85
CA THR A 371 -7.74 12.58 28.01
C THR A 371 -6.31 12.28 27.56
N THR A 372 -6.14 11.62 26.43
CA THR A 372 -4.83 11.37 25.82
C THR A 372 -4.12 12.67 25.44
N LEU A 373 -4.81 13.61 24.77
CA LEU A 373 -4.25 14.92 24.40
C LEU A 373 -3.78 15.71 25.62
N LYS A 374 -4.60 15.81 26.68
CA LYS A 374 -4.24 16.52 27.91
C LYS A 374 -2.95 16.00 28.56
N LYS A 375 -2.67 14.70 28.46
CA LYS A 375 -1.46 14.07 29.03
C LYS A 375 -0.19 14.36 28.23
N VAL A 376 -0.32 14.60 26.93
CA VAL A 376 0.82 14.71 26.00
C VAL A 376 1.31 16.15 25.88
N SER A 377 0.41 17.12 25.95
CA SER A 377 0.75 18.51 25.68
C SER A 377 0.95 19.37 26.93
N GLY A 378 0.25 19.12 28.04
CA GLY A 378 0.16 20.14 29.10
C GLY A 378 -0.48 21.46 28.61
N PHE A 379 -0.98 21.49 27.37
CA PHE A 379 -1.60 22.63 26.69
C PHE A 379 -3.11 22.38 26.54
N GLY A 380 -3.88 23.48 26.42
CA GLY A 380 -5.33 23.47 26.25
C GLY A 380 -5.78 22.84 24.93
N LEU A 381 -7.09 22.61 24.79
CA LEU A 381 -7.75 22.02 23.60
C LEU A 381 -7.53 22.80 22.29
N GLU A 382 -6.86 23.95 22.33
CA GLU A 382 -6.73 24.93 21.25
C GLU A 382 -5.68 24.54 20.16
N GLU A 383 -4.85 23.51 20.40
CA GLU A 383 -3.79 23.08 19.44
C GLU A 383 -4.12 21.80 18.64
N VAL A 384 -5.35 21.27 18.74
CA VAL A 384 -5.79 20.16 17.89
C VAL A 384 -5.98 20.68 16.47
N ARG A 385 -5.00 20.42 15.58
CA ARG A 385 -5.01 20.94 14.21
C ARG A 385 -6.15 20.38 13.37
N ASP A 386 -6.46 19.09 13.48
CA ASP A 386 -7.54 18.44 12.72
C ASP A 386 -8.07 17.20 13.49
N TRP A 387 -9.39 17.12 13.70
CA TRP A 387 -10.09 15.90 14.09
C TRP A 387 -11.08 15.55 12.99
N ARG A 388 -10.93 14.38 12.38
CA ARG A 388 -11.82 13.85 11.35
C ARG A 388 -12.30 12.47 11.78
N ALA A 389 -13.59 12.37 12.08
CA ALA A 389 -14.25 11.07 12.14
C ALA A 389 -15.18 10.97 10.94
N GLU A 390 -14.91 10.03 10.03
CA GLU A 390 -15.79 9.76 8.90
C GLU A 390 -16.78 8.66 9.32
N VAL A 391 -17.92 9.10 9.86
CA VAL A 391 -18.99 8.21 10.27
C VAL A 391 -19.99 8.12 9.12
N HIS A 392 -20.10 6.95 8.49
CA HIS A 392 -21.06 6.71 7.39
C HIS A 392 -20.88 7.62 6.15
N GLY A 393 -19.65 8.06 5.84
CA GLY A 393 -19.41 8.99 4.72
C GLY A 393 -19.79 10.44 5.05
N ILE A 394 -20.11 10.72 6.32
CA ILE A 394 -20.24 12.06 6.87
C ILE A 394 -18.91 12.39 7.52
N ASP A 395 -18.19 13.35 6.94
CA ASP A 395 -17.05 13.99 7.60
C ASP A 395 -17.58 14.73 8.82
N ILE A 396 -17.40 14.13 10.00
CA ILE A 396 -17.49 14.86 11.25
C ILE A 396 -16.12 15.50 11.43
N GLU A 397 -15.93 16.64 10.79
CA GLU A 397 -14.90 17.58 11.21
C GLU A 397 -15.42 18.31 12.44
N LEU A 398 -14.83 18.05 13.60
CA LEU A 398 -14.96 18.95 14.73
C LEU A 398 -14.05 20.14 14.46
N ARG A 399 -14.48 21.02 13.55
CA ARG A 399 -13.97 22.39 13.50
C ARG A 399 -14.53 23.10 14.72
N GLN A 400 -13.65 23.75 15.49
CA GLN A 400 -14.13 24.81 16.37
C GLN A 400 -14.72 25.94 15.54
#